data_AF-A0A357R5R3-F1
#
_entry.id   AF-A0A357R5R3-F1
#
_cell.length_a   1.000
_cell.length_b   1.000
_cell.length_c   1.000
_cell.angle_alpha   90.00
_cell.angle_beta   90.00
_cell.angle_gamma   90.00
#
_symmetry.space_group_name_H-M   'P 1'
#
loop_
_entity.id
_entity.type
_entity.pdbx_description
1 polymer ?
#
loop_
_entity_poly.entity_id
_entity_poly.type
_entity_poly.pdbx_seq_one_letter_code
_entity_poly.pdbx_strand_id
1 'polypeptide(L)'
;MRPVWKGAVSFGLVNIPVKMYAANEDKSIKFKYLHSKCNTPIKYQRTCPRCNQEVDWPEIVRGYEYQKDRFVVMSDEDFESIPTEKTRTIDILDFCRLAEMDPIYYEKSYYLGPEETGKKAYNLFVSALKNTDRVAVAKVVIRSKQALAALRIYKDVLVMETMKYPDEVRSQLEVPGIEKEL
;
A
#
# COMPACT_ATOMS: atom_id res chain seq x y z
N MET A 1 14.94 10.42 6.65
CA MET A 1 13.72 9.60 6.39
C MET A 1 13.90 8.23 7.03
N ARG A 2 12.88 7.71 7.73
CA ARG A 2 12.92 6.36 8.32
C ARG A 2 12.43 5.34 7.28
N PRO A 3 13.11 4.21 7.05
CA PRO A 3 12.63 3.20 6.13
C PRO A 3 11.35 2.56 6.68
N VAL A 4 10.35 2.43 5.83
CA VAL A 4 9.06 1.78 6.15
C VAL A 4 9.05 0.30 5.78
N TRP A 5 9.96 -0.12 4.90
CA TRP A 5 10.11 -1.50 4.44
C TRP A 5 11.53 -1.73 3.90
N LYS A 6 12.00 -2.97 3.96
CA LYS A 6 13.27 -3.43 3.39
C LYS A 6 13.03 -4.70 2.59
N GLY A 7 13.68 -4.82 1.45
CA GLY A 7 13.55 -5.96 0.57
C GLY A 7 14.39 -5.79 -0.68
N ALA A 8 13.96 -6.39 -1.78
CA ALA A 8 14.70 -6.29 -3.04
C ALA A 8 13.79 -6.11 -4.25
N VAL A 9 14.26 -5.37 -5.26
CA VAL A 9 13.67 -5.39 -6.60
C VAL A 9 14.21 -6.60 -7.33
N SER A 10 13.32 -7.43 -7.86
CA SER A 10 13.64 -8.73 -8.46
C SER A 10 13.07 -8.82 -9.86
N PHE A 11 13.87 -9.30 -10.81
CA PHE A 11 13.42 -9.60 -12.17
C PHE A 11 14.34 -10.62 -12.82
N GLY A 12 13.78 -11.77 -13.22
CA GLY A 12 14.56 -12.90 -13.70
C GLY A 12 15.59 -13.37 -12.65
N LEU A 13 16.88 -13.18 -12.95
CA LEU A 13 18.00 -13.55 -12.06
C LEU A 13 18.59 -12.35 -11.29
N VAL A 14 18.08 -11.14 -11.55
CA VAL A 14 18.60 -9.92 -10.93
C VAL A 14 17.86 -9.67 -9.63
N ASN A 15 18.61 -9.41 -8.56
CA ASN A 15 18.10 -9.07 -7.25
C ASN A 15 18.83 -7.82 -6.73
N ILE A 16 18.09 -6.74 -6.49
CA ILE A 16 18.63 -5.43 -6.10
C ILE A 16 18.11 -5.07 -4.71
N PRO A 17 18.94 -5.20 -3.65
CA PRO A 17 18.55 -4.82 -2.30
C PRO A 17 18.22 -3.32 -2.18
N VAL A 18 17.03 -3.01 -1.66
CA VAL A 18 16.52 -1.64 -1.50
C VAL A 18 15.80 -1.42 -0.17
N LYS A 19 15.78 -0.16 0.25
CA LYS A 19 14.98 0.37 1.36
C LYS A 19 13.91 1.28 0.80
N MET A 20 12.70 1.12 1.32
CA MET A 20 11.54 1.91 0.91
C MET A 20 11.27 3.02 1.94
N TYR A 21 11.04 4.23 1.46
CA TYR A 21 10.77 5.42 2.26
C TYR A 21 9.50 6.09 1.74
N ALA A 22 8.61 6.56 2.62
CA ALA A 22 7.42 7.29 2.18
C ALA A 22 7.84 8.55 1.40
N ALA A 23 7.29 8.75 0.19
CA ALA A 23 7.59 9.94 -0.60
C ALA A 23 6.77 11.17 -0.19
N ASN A 24 5.60 10.91 0.42
CA ASN A 24 4.66 11.93 0.87
C ASN A 24 4.53 11.88 2.40
N GLU A 25 4.32 13.04 3.01
CA GLU A 25 4.02 13.18 4.43
C GLU A 25 2.68 13.89 4.59
N ASP A 26 1.80 13.32 5.42
CA ASP A 26 0.53 13.95 5.77
C ASP A 26 0.78 15.11 6.74
N LYS A 27 0.46 16.33 6.30
CA LYS A 27 0.57 17.58 7.08
C LYS A 27 -0.75 18.03 7.70
N SER A 28 -1.76 17.16 7.73
CA SER A 28 -3.03 17.46 8.39
C SER A 28 -2.84 17.77 9.88
N ILE A 29 -3.52 18.82 10.34
CA ILE A 29 -3.55 19.18 11.76
C ILE A 29 -4.45 18.17 12.47
N LYS A 30 -3.89 17.46 13.46
CA LYS A 30 -4.64 16.50 14.26
C LYS A 30 -5.25 17.21 15.46
N PHE A 31 -6.58 17.26 15.50
CA PHE A 31 -7.32 17.77 16.66
C PHE A 31 -7.61 16.63 17.64
N LYS A 32 -7.58 16.95 18.95
CA LYS A 32 -8.15 16.08 19.99
C LYS A 32 -9.53 16.61 20.35
N TYR A 33 -10.50 15.72 20.48
CA TYR A 33 -11.80 16.08 21.02
C TYR A 33 -11.68 16.31 22.53
N LEU A 34 -12.15 17.47 22.98
CA LEU A 34 -12.13 17.87 24.39
C LEU A 34 -13.57 17.94 24.91
N HIS A 35 -13.77 17.60 26.18
CA HIS A 35 -15.04 17.84 26.86
C HIS A 35 -15.26 19.35 26.96
N SER A 36 -16.37 19.85 26.39
CA SER A 36 -16.64 21.28 26.24
C SER A 36 -16.64 22.07 27.55
N LYS A 37 -16.98 21.44 28.68
CA LYS A 37 -17.03 22.13 29.99
C LYS A 37 -15.68 22.23 30.68
N CYS A 38 -14.84 21.20 30.60
CA CYS A 38 -13.58 21.12 31.36
C CYS A 38 -12.31 21.05 30.49
N ASN A 39 -12.46 21.14 29.17
CA ASN A 39 -11.40 21.10 28.17
C ASN A 39 -10.46 19.89 28.32
N THR A 40 -10.96 18.80 28.89
CA THR A 40 -10.19 17.58 29.10
C THR A 40 -10.34 16.66 27.89
N PRO A 41 -9.28 16.01 27.39
CA PRO A 41 -9.38 15.06 26.29
C PRO A 41 -10.38 13.94 26.59
N ILE A 42 -11.27 13.67 25.63
CA ILE A 42 -12.23 12.58 25.76
C ILE A 42 -11.51 11.23 25.73
N LYS A 43 -11.79 10.38 26.72
CA LYS A 43 -11.39 8.98 26.75
C LYS A 43 -12.50 8.13 26.14
N TYR A 44 -12.15 7.26 25.20
CA TYR A 44 -13.08 6.31 24.59
C TYR A 44 -12.92 4.94 25.24
N GLN A 45 -14.05 4.30 25.56
CA GLN A 45 -14.12 2.92 26.03
C GLN A 45 -14.89 2.09 25.00
N ARG A 46 -14.49 0.81 24.85
CA ARG A 46 -15.19 -0.15 23.99
C ARG A 46 -16.09 -0.98 24.89
N THR A 47 -17.36 -1.09 24.54
CA THR A 47 -18.35 -1.82 25.35
C THR A 47 -19.12 -2.75 24.42
N CYS A 48 -19.29 -4.01 24.83
CA CYS A 48 -20.11 -4.97 24.09
C CYS A 48 -21.60 -4.65 24.33
N PRO A 49 -22.41 -4.39 23.29
CA PRO A 49 -23.82 -4.02 23.46
C PRO A 49 -24.70 -5.16 24.00
N ARG A 50 -24.23 -6.41 23.94
CA ARG A 50 -24.98 -7.58 24.41
C ARG A 50 -24.84 -7.83 25.90
N CYS A 51 -23.62 -7.76 26.45
CA CYS A 51 -23.35 -7.99 27.87
C CYS A 51 -23.14 -6.69 28.66
N ASN A 52 -23.06 -5.54 27.99
CA ASN A 52 -22.82 -4.22 28.57
C ASN A 52 -21.52 -4.14 29.39
N GLN A 53 -20.52 -4.92 29.02
CA GLN A 53 -19.19 -4.94 29.65
C GLN A 53 -18.18 -4.19 28.80
N GLU A 54 -17.24 -3.51 29.46
CA GLU A 54 -16.05 -2.98 28.81
C GLU A 54 -15.20 -4.13 28.27
N VAL A 55 -14.68 -3.97 27.05
CA VAL A 55 -13.93 -4.99 26.33
C VAL A 55 -12.54 -4.46 26.02
N ASP A 56 -11.52 -5.17 26.48
CA ASP A 56 -10.13 -4.84 26.18
C ASP A 56 -9.71 -5.41 24.82
N TRP A 57 -8.65 -4.84 24.23
CA TRP A 57 -8.16 -5.25 22.91
C TRP A 57 -7.94 -6.76 22.72
N PRO A 58 -7.38 -7.51 23.70
CA PRO A 58 -7.18 -8.96 23.56
C PRO A 58 -8.47 -9.77 23.44
N GLU A 59 -9.60 -9.23 23.90
CA GLU A 59 -10.92 -9.87 23.83
C GLU A 59 -11.65 -9.56 22.51
N ILE A 60 -11.08 -8.72 21.65
CA ILE A 60 -11.67 -8.31 20.37
C ILE A 60 -11.12 -9.20 19.26
N VAL A 61 -12.00 -10.01 18.67
CA VAL A 61 -11.70 -10.84 17.51
C VAL A 61 -12.15 -10.17 16.20
N ARG A 62 -11.54 -10.57 15.07
CA ARG A 62 -11.95 -10.10 13.74
C ARG A 62 -13.11 -10.96 13.23
N GLY A 63 -14.18 -10.33 12.76
CA GLY A 63 -15.32 -11.03 12.15
C GLY A 63 -15.54 -10.60 10.70
N TYR A 64 -15.71 -11.56 9.79
CA TYR A 64 -16.13 -11.30 8.41
C TYR A 64 -17.63 -11.53 8.27
N GLU A 65 -18.38 -10.49 7.89
CA GLU A 65 -19.83 -10.56 7.68
C GLU A 65 -20.12 -11.16 6.29
N TYR A 66 -20.61 -12.40 6.25
CA TYR A 66 -20.94 -13.08 4.98
C TYR A 66 -22.43 -12.99 4.63
N GLN A 67 -23.26 -12.68 5.63
CA GLN A 67 -24.69 -12.37 5.52
C GLN A 67 -25.04 -11.38 6.62
N LYS A 68 -26.10 -10.58 6.43
CA LYS A 68 -26.55 -9.60 7.42
C LYS A 68 -26.63 -10.22 8.82
N ASP A 69 -25.92 -9.62 9.78
CA ASP A 69 -25.82 -10.04 11.18
C ASP A 69 -25.22 -11.45 11.40
N ARG A 70 -24.55 -12.04 10.40
CA ARG A 70 -23.86 -13.33 10.49
C ARG A 70 -22.38 -13.19 10.15
N PHE A 71 -21.55 -13.58 11.11
CA PHE A 71 -20.11 -13.40 11.06
C PHE A 71 -19.37 -14.74 11.15
N VAL A 72 -18.28 -14.87 10.40
CA VAL A 72 -17.25 -15.89 10.65
C VAL A 72 -16.13 -15.21 11.42
N VAL A 73 -15.76 -15.77 12.57
CA VAL A 73 -14.60 -15.30 13.34
C VAL A 73 -13.34 -15.73 12.60
N MET A 74 -12.49 -14.77 12.30
CA MET A 74 -11.20 -14.97 11.67
C MET A 74 -10.12 -14.85 12.74
N SER A 75 -9.36 -15.92 12.94
CA SER A 75 -8.17 -15.94 13.79
C SER A 75 -6.95 -15.43 13.02
N ASP A 76 -5.90 -15.05 13.74
CA ASP A 76 -4.61 -14.69 13.12
C ASP A 76 -4.00 -15.90 12.40
N GLU A 77 -4.22 -17.10 12.93
CA GLU A 77 -3.77 -18.39 12.39
C GLU A 77 -4.39 -18.69 11.01
N ASP A 78 -5.67 -18.33 10.81
CA ASP A 78 -6.35 -18.47 9.51
C ASP A 78 -5.61 -17.68 8.41
N PHE A 79 -5.11 -16.47 8.75
CA PHE A 79 -4.33 -15.66 7.81
C PHE A 79 -2.90 -16.18 7.61
N GLU A 80 -2.30 -16.78 8.63
CA GLU A 80 -0.95 -17.37 8.53
C GLU A 80 -0.91 -18.65 7.68
N SER A 81 -2.03 -19.38 7.63
CA SER A 81 -2.18 -20.61 6.83
C SER A 81 -2.26 -20.34 5.32
N ILE A 82 -2.59 -19.10 4.93
CA ILE A 82 -2.60 -18.70 3.52
C ILE A 82 -1.14 -18.64 3.07
N PRO A 83 -0.75 -19.36 2.00
CA PRO A 83 0.57 -19.25 1.40
C PRO A 83 0.69 -17.88 0.73
N THR A 84 0.88 -16.84 1.53
CA THR A 84 1.42 -15.58 1.04
C THR A 84 2.89 -15.85 0.82
N GLU A 85 3.36 -15.71 -0.42
CA GLU A 85 4.80 -15.68 -0.68
C GLU A 85 5.38 -14.56 0.20
N LYS A 86 5.99 -14.95 1.33
CA LYS A 86 6.61 -14.04 2.32
C LYS A 86 7.90 -13.43 1.77
N THR A 87 8.05 -13.39 0.46
CA THR A 87 9.20 -12.81 -0.22
C THR A 87 9.04 -11.29 -0.11
N ARG A 88 9.95 -10.64 0.63
CA ARG A 88 10.03 -9.18 0.69
C ARG A 88 10.65 -8.67 -0.61
N THR A 89 9.96 -8.91 -1.71
CA THR A 89 10.40 -8.57 -3.05
C THR A 89 9.40 -7.65 -3.72
N ILE A 90 9.95 -6.85 -4.63
CA ILE A 90 9.23 -6.11 -5.64
C ILE A 90 9.56 -6.83 -6.94
N ASP A 91 8.67 -7.73 -7.35
CA ASP A 91 8.88 -8.61 -8.50
C ASP A 91 8.35 -7.91 -9.76
N ILE A 92 9.26 -7.51 -10.65
CA ILE A 92 8.90 -6.87 -11.92
C ILE A 92 8.27 -7.92 -12.84
N LEU A 93 7.10 -7.56 -13.36
CA LEU A 93 6.33 -8.35 -14.29
C LEU A 93 6.60 -7.94 -15.74
N ASP A 94 6.65 -6.63 -16.00
CA ASP A 94 6.80 -6.10 -17.35
C ASP A 94 7.32 -4.65 -17.35
N PHE A 95 7.68 -4.13 -18.53
CA PHE A 95 8.13 -2.75 -18.74
C PHE A 95 7.27 -2.05 -19.81
N CYS A 96 6.52 -1.02 -19.41
CA CYS A 96 5.69 -0.21 -20.30
C CYS A 96 6.18 1.24 -20.38
N ARG A 97 5.55 2.07 -21.23
CA ARG A 97 5.77 3.51 -21.22
C ARG A 97 4.88 4.17 -20.18
N LEU A 98 5.35 5.29 -19.62
CA LEU A 98 4.57 6.04 -18.63
C LEU A 98 3.20 6.49 -19.17
N ALA A 99 3.10 6.80 -20.47
CA ALA A 99 1.86 7.20 -21.13
C ALA A 99 0.78 6.09 -21.17
N GLU A 100 1.15 4.84 -20.95
CA GLU A 100 0.21 3.70 -20.89
C GLU A 100 -0.40 3.54 -19.48
N MET A 101 0.06 4.33 -18.51
CA MET A 101 -0.38 4.26 -17.13
C MET A 101 -1.31 5.43 -16.80
N ASP A 102 -2.61 5.13 -16.69
CA ASP A 102 -3.58 6.14 -16.27
C ASP A 102 -3.36 6.51 -14.79
N PRO A 103 -3.25 7.81 -14.44
CA PRO A 103 -3.08 8.24 -13.06
C PRO A 103 -4.16 7.77 -12.09
N ILE A 104 -5.36 7.41 -12.57
CA ILE A 104 -6.47 6.91 -11.75
C ILE A 104 -6.09 5.67 -10.93
N TYR A 105 -5.10 4.89 -11.40
CA TYR A 105 -4.65 3.68 -10.74
C TYR A 105 -3.65 3.94 -9.62
N TYR A 106 -2.96 5.08 -9.56
CA TYR A 106 -1.95 5.34 -8.53
C TYR A 106 -2.57 5.58 -7.14
N GLU A 107 -1.92 5.06 -6.10
CA GLU A 107 -2.39 5.19 -4.71
C GLU A 107 -1.35 5.87 -3.79
N LYS A 108 -0.18 5.26 -3.57
CA LYS A 108 0.85 5.80 -2.65
C LYS A 108 2.23 5.73 -3.26
N SER A 109 2.97 6.82 -3.13
CA SER A 109 4.32 6.95 -3.65
C SER A 109 5.38 6.70 -2.56
N TYR A 110 6.41 5.95 -2.93
CA TYR A 110 7.55 5.62 -2.07
C TYR A 110 8.87 5.80 -2.83
N TYR A 111 9.87 6.40 -2.19
CA TYR A 111 11.24 6.37 -2.70
C TYR A 111 11.90 5.04 -2.39
N LEU A 112 12.60 4.47 -3.36
CA LEU A 112 13.45 3.30 -3.20
C LEU A 112 14.92 3.75 -3.20
N GLY A 113 15.64 3.48 -2.12
CA GLY A 113 17.07 3.72 -2.02
C GLY A 113 17.85 2.41 -1.95
N PRO A 114 19.03 2.28 -2.57
CA PRO A 114 19.81 1.05 -2.52
C PRO A 114 20.37 0.76 -1.12
N GLU A 115 20.51 -0.52 -0.79
CA GLU A 115 21.41 -0.93 0.29
C GLU A 115 22.88 -0.87 -0.16
N GLU A 116 23.82 -0.89 0.78
CA GLU A 116 25.26 -0.79 0.50
C GLU A 116 25.75 -1.81 -0.54
N THR A 117 25.26 -3.05 -0.45
CA THR A 117 25.62 -4.15 -1.36
C THR A 117 24.98 -4.03 -2.74
N GLY A 118 23.92 -3.23 -2.89
CA GLY A 118 23.10 -3.13 -4.12
C GLY A 118 23.36 -1.88 -4.97
N LYS A 119 24.22 -0.96 -4.55
CA LYS A 119 24.40 0.36 -5.20
C LYS A 119 24.69 0.30 -6.69
N LYS A 120 25.60 -0.58 -7.13
CA LYS A 120 25.96 -0.70 -8.56
C LYS A 120 24.79 -1.20 -9.41
N ALA A 121 24.11 -2.26 -8.96
CA ALA A 121 22.98 -2.84 -9.66
C ALA A 121 21.79 -1.85 -9.71
N TYR A 122 21.53 -1.15 -8.60
CA TYR A 122 20.53 -0.09 -8.52
C TYR A 122 20.80 1.04 -9.53
N ASN A 123 22.04 1.56 -9.58
CA ASN A 123 22.39 2.63 -10.51
C ASN A 123 22.28 2.17 -11.98
N LEU A 124 22.66 0.93 -12.27
CA LEU A 124 22.49 0.34 -13.60
C LEU A 124 21.01 0.26 -13.98
N PHE A 125 20.17 -0.22 -13.07
CA PHE A 125 18.73 -0.32 -13.28
C PHE A 125 18.08 1.06 -13.49
N VAL A 126 18.43 2.05 -12.67
CA VAL A 126 17.97 3.44 -12.82
C VAL A 126 18.39 4.01 -14.17
N SER A 127 19.64 3.79 -14.58
CA SER A 127 20.16 4.25 -15.87
C SER A 127 19.45 3.57 -17.04
N ALA A 128 19.18 2.27 -16.93
CA ALA A 128 18.46 1.51 -17.95
C ALA A 128 17.02 2.02 -18.13
N LEU A 129 16.27 2.23 -17.03
CA LEU A 129 14.93 2.80 -17.09
C LEU A 129 14.92 4.20 -17.71
N LYS A 130 15.87 5.05 -17.32
CA LYS A 130 16.00 6.41 -17.85
C LYS A 130 16.35 6.44 -19.35
N ASN A 131 17.28 5.58 -19.78
CA ASN A 131 17.72 5.52 -21.17
C ASN A 131 16.68 4.90 -22.11
N THR A 132 15.82 4.01 -21.59
CA THR A 132 14.79 3.34 -22.37
C THR A 132 13.43 4.03 -22.30
N ASP A 133 13.28 5.06 -21.47
CA ASP A 133 12.01 5.74 -21.19
C ASP A 133 10.89 4.76 -20.80
N ARG A 134 11.24 3.85 -19.88
CA ARG A 134 10.34 2.78 -19.41
C ARG A 134 10.00 2.93 -17.93
N VAL A 135 8.84 2.39 -17.60
CA VAL A 135 8.33 2.16 -16.24
C VAL A 135 8.19 0.66 -16.06
N ALA A 136 8.62 0.15 -14.91
CA ALA A 136 8.45 -1.26 -14.57
C ALA A 136 7.13 -1.46 -13.83
N VAL A 137 6.30 -2.40 -14.27
CA VAL A 137 5.13 -2.87 -13.53
C VAL A 137 5.55 -4.05 -12.68
N ALA A 138 5.18 -4.05 -11.40
CA ALA A 138 5.63 -5.05 -10.43
C ALA A 138 4.52 -5.49 -9.48
N LYS A 139 4.73 -6.63 -8.83
CA LYS A 139 4.01 -7.03 -7.62
C LYS A 139 4.89 -6.80 -6.41
N VAL A 140 4.29 -6.29 -5.34
CA VAL A 140 4.98 -6.07 -4.06
C VAL A 140 4.13 -6.55 -2.92
N VAL A 141 4.76 -7.18 -1.93
CA VAL A 141 4.13 -7.52 -0.66
C VAL A 141 4.55 -6.51 0.40
N ILE A 142 3.61 -5.65 0.81
CA ILE A 142 3.82 -4.68 1.89
C ILE A 142 3.04 -5.16 3.11
N ARG A 143 3.79 -5.55 4.16
CA ARG A 143 3.27 -6.20 5.37
C ARG A 143 2.59 -7.54 5.02
N SER A 144 1.28 -7.53 4.82
CA SER A 144 0.45 -8.71 4.53
C SER A 144 -0.46 -8.51 3.32
N LYS A 145 -0.37 -7.38 2.61
CA LYS A 145 -1.15 -7.11 1.41
C LYS A 145 -0.22 -7.12 0.19
N GLN A 146 -0.55 -7.96 -0.78
CA GLN A 146 0.03 -7.89 -2.11
C GLN A 146 -0.62 -6.73 -2.87
N ALA A 147 0.18 -5.92 -3.54
CA ALA A 147 -0.28 -4.82 -4.37
C ALA A 147 0.43 -4.85 -5.72
N LEU A 148 -0.22 -4.32 -6.76
CA LEU A 148 0.46 -3.90 -7.97
C LEU A 148 1.26 -2.63 -7.66
N ALA A 149 2.35 -2.43 -8.38
CA ALA A 149 3.16 -1.23 -8.26
C ALA A 149 3.78 -0.83 -9.60
N ALA A 150 4.00 0.47 -9.76
CA ALA A 150 4.78 1.05 -10.86
C ALA A 150 6.12 1.54 -10.31
N LEU A 151 7.22 1.21 -10.98
CA LEU A 151 8.56 1.65 -10.65
C LEU A 151 9.06 2.57 -11.76
N ARG A 152 9.21 3.85 -11.44
CA ARG A 152 9.63 4.88 -12.39
C ARG A 152 10.73 5.76 -11.83
N ILE A 153 11.40 6.51 -12.70
CA ILE A 153 12.42 7.47 -12.28
C ILE A 153 11.78 8.84 -12.03
N TYR A 154 12.14 9.47 -10.92
CA TYR A 154 11.79 10.85 -10.60
C TYR A 154 13.02 11.58 -10.07
N LYS A 155 13.48 12.60 -10.80
CA LYS A 155 14.64 13.43 -10.44
C LYS A 155 15.87 12.59 -10.00
N ASP A 156 16.13 11.48 -10.70
CA ASP A 156 17.23 10.52 -10.47
C ASP A 156 17.07 9.52 -9.32
N VAL A 157 15.88 9.45 -8.70
CA VAL A 157 15.55 8.44 -7.69
C VAL A 157 14.49 7.49 -8.24
N LEU A 158 14.61 6.20 -7.90
CA LEU A 158 13.59 5.21 -8.20
C LEU A 158 12.40 5.45 -7.25
N VAL A 159 11.23 5.66 -7.84
CA VAL A 159 9.96 5.80 -7.12
C VAL A 159 9.11 4.58 -7.42
N MET A 160 8.59 3.98 -6.36
CA MET A 160 7.56 2.95 -6.44
C MET A 160 6.22 3.57 -6.07
N GLU A 161 5.22 3.41 -6.93
CA GLU A 161 3.85 3.83 -6.67
C GLU A 161 2.98 2.59 -6.57
N THR A 162 2.33 2.37 -5.43
CA THR A 162 1.32 1.31 -5.34
C THR A 162 0.15 1.66 -6.24
N MET A 163 -0.43 0.63 -6.86
CA MET A 163 -1.53 0.76 -7.80
C MET A 163 -2.76 0.01 -7.31
N LYS A 164 -3.92 0.58 -7.58
CA LYS A 164 -5.21 -0.07 -7.50
C LYS A 164 -5.37 -1.05 -8.64
N TYR A 165 -6.04 -2.17 -8.37
CA TYR A 165 -6.50 -3.06 -9.42
C TYR A 165 -7.70 -2.43 -10.17
N PRO A 166 -7.96 -2.84 -11.43
CA PRO A 166 -9.07 -2.29 -12.21
C PRO A 166 -10.44 -2.39 -11.55
N ASP A 167 -10.70 -3.44 -10.76
CA ASP A 167 -11.94 -3.64 -10.00
C ASP A 167 -12.06 -2.73 -8.76
N GLU A 168 -10.94 -2.15 -8.29
CA GLU A 168 -10.94 -1.13 -7.23
C GLU A 168 -11.23 0.29 -7.79
N VAL A 169 -11.26 0.45 -9.12
CA VAL A 169 -11.59 1.72 -9.79
C VAL A 169 -13.08 1.73 -10.14
N ARG A 170 -13.81 2.71 -9.58
CA ARG A 170 -15.24 2.86 -9.85
C ARG A 170 -15.48 3.24 -11.31
N SER A 171 -16.56 2.73 -11.88
CA SER A 171 -16.96 3.05 -13.25
C SER A 171 -17.32 4.52 -13.40
N GLN A 172 -16.80 5.16 -14.45
CA GLN A 172 -17.18 6.52 -14.83
C GLN A 172 -18.67 6.65 -15.16
N LEU A 173 -19.35 5.55 -15.52
CA LEU A 173 -20.78 5.51 -15.79
C LEU A 173 -21.66 5.77 -14.56
N GLU A 174 -21.10 5.64 -13.35
CA GLU A 174 -21.79 5.96 -12.09
C GLU A 174 -21.75 7.46 -11.76
N VAL A 175 -20.99 8.26 -12.50
CA VAL A 175 -20.86 9.69 -12.22
C VAL A 175 -22.16 10.41 -12.59
N PRO A 176 -22.86 11.03 -11.62
CA PRO A 176 -24.10 11.74 -11.90
C PRO A 176 -23.85 12.95 -12.81
N GLY A 177 -24.77 13.19 -13.76
CA GLY A 177 -24.75 14.40 -14.60
C GLY A 177 -23.81 14.38 -15.79
N ILE A 178 -23.17 13.23 -16.11
CA ILE A 178 -22.41 13.07 -17.35
C ILE A 178 -23.32 12.52 -18.44
N GLU A 179 -23.41 13.25 -19.56
CA GLU A 179 -24.05 12.76 -20.78
C GLU A 179 -23.18 11.63 -21.37
N LYS A 180 -23.80 10.47 -21.63
CA LYS A 180 -23.09 9.23 -21.98
C LYS A 180 -22.57 9.18 -23.43
N GLU A 181 -22.75 10.25 -24.20
CA GLU A 181 -22.50 10.30 -25.65
C GLU A 181 -21.70 11.56 -26.06
N LEU A 182 -20.54 11.78 -25.43
CA LEU A 182 -19.54 12.72 -25.94
C LEU A 182 -18.59 12.06 -26.94
#